data_AF-J7I3Z7-F1
#
_entry.id   AF-J7I3Z7-F1
#
_cell.length_a   1.000
_cell.length_b   1.000
_cell.length_c   1.000
_cell.angle_alpha   90.00
_cell.angle_beta   90.00
_cell.angle_gamma   90.00
#
_symmetry.space_group_name_H-M   'P 1'
#
loop_
_entity.id
_entity.type
_entity.pdbx_description
1 polymer ?
#
loop_
_entity_poly.entity_id
_entity_poly.type
_entity_poly.pdbx_seq_one_letter_code
_entity_poly.pdbx_strand_id
1 'polypeptide(L)'
;IQPSFASQTLFLFTPTMALTLAMIMWSPIPMPIPFSDMNLSILFLLALSSLTVYSILGSGWSSNSKYALIGALRAVAQTISYEVVLALIILCAILLSGNFSLQNFNVSQETIWLIIPIWPLAMMWYISTLAETNRTPFDLTEGESELVSGFNVEYASGPFALFFLAEYANILLMNTISSVVFLGSSTLILLSFTTTTLMTKATLLSLIFL
;
A
#
# COMPACT_ATOMS: atom_id res chain seq x y z
N ILE A 1 -8.03 9.25 25.50
CA ILE A 1 -7.26 10.25 26.28
C ILE A 1 -6.50 11.08 25.25
N GLN A 2 -6.65 12.40 25.27
CA GLN A 2 -5.95 13.31 24.35
C GLN A 2 -4.76 13.94 25.10
N PRO A 3 -3.56 14.03 24.50
CA PRO A 3 -2.43 14.74 25.11
C PRO A 3 -2.74 16.24 25.20
N SER A 4 -2.32 16.90 26.29
CA SER A 4 -2.61 18.32 26.54
C SER A 4 -1.89 19.28 25.58
N PHE A 5 -0.83 18.82 24.92
CA PHE A 5 0.00 19.62 24.02
C PHE A 5 -0.25 19.33 22.54
N ALA A 6 -1.22 18.47 22.21
CA ALA A 6 -1.50 18.05 20.85
C ALA A 6 -2.42 19.03 20.10
N SER A 7 -2.24 19.15 18.79
CA SER A 7 -3.17 19.91 17.95
C SER A 7 -4.45 19.11 17.71
N GLN A 8 -5.54 19.53 18.37
CA GLN A 8 -6.75 18.71 18.51
C GLN A 8 -7.43 18.34 17.19
N THR A 9 -7.47 19.25 16.22
CA THR A 9 -8.09 19.02 14.91
C THR A 9 -7.31 18.00 14.09
N LEU A 10 -5.99 18.15 14.05
CA LEU A 10 -5.09 17.32 13.24
C LEU A 10 -4.96 15.92 13.85
N PHE A 11 -4.88 15.82 15.19
CA PHE A 11 -4.80 14.55 15.90
C PHE A 11 -6.02 13.66 15.71
N LEU A 12 -7.23 14.25 15.63
CA LEU A 12 -8.46 13.49 15.37
C LEU A 12 -8.65 13.13 13.89
N PHE A 13 -8.20 14.00 12.97
CA PHE A 13 -8.41 13.81 11.54
C PHE A 13 -7.44 12.80 10.92
N THR A 14 -6.18 12.77 11.34
CA THR A 14 -5.15 11.93 10.71
C THR A 14 -5.44 10.42 10.70
N PRO A 15 -5.96 9.78 11.77
CA PRO A 15 -6.26 8.36 11.73
C PRO A 15 -7.46 8.06 10.82
N THR A 16 -8.43 8.98 10.77
CA THR A 16 -9.58 8.85 9.85
C THR A 16 -9.13 9.00 8.39
N MET A 17 -8.23 9.96 8.11
CA MET A 17 -7.64 10.15 6.79
C MET A 17 -6.88 8.89 6.33
N ALA A 18 -6.03 8.32 7.19
CA ALA A 18 -5.27 7.10 6.90
C ALA A 18 -6.19 5.95 6.46
N LEU A 19 -7.25 5.67 7.24
CA LEU A 19 -8.21 4.62 6.91
C LEU A 19 -9.00 4.93 5.63
N THR A 20 -9.48 6.17 5.46
CA THR A 20 -10.25 6.53 4.26
C THR A 20 -9.44 6.33 2.99
N LEU A 21 -8.16 6.70 2.99
CA LEU A 21 -7.28 6.51 1.84
C LEU A 21 -7.01 5.03 1.57
N ALA A 22 -6.73 4.25 2.62
CA ALA A 22 -6.54 2.81 2.49
C ALA A 22 -7.76 2.12 1.86
N MET A 23 -8.98 2.55 2.20
CA MET A 23 -10.21 1.97 1.64
C MET A 23 -10.51 2.44 0.22
N ILE A 24 -10.27 3.72 -0.12
CA ILE A 24 -10.50 4.25 -1.48
C ILE A 24 -9.60 3.54 -2.51
N MET A 25 -8.37 3.18 -2.11
CA MET A 25 -7.42 2.45 -2.95
C MET A 25 -7.95 1.10 -3.47
N TRP A 26 -8.97 0.50 -2.85
CA TRP A 26 -9.56 -0.76 -3.31
C TRP A 26 -10.51 -0.60 -4.51
N SER A 27 -11.01 0.61 -4.82
CA SER A 27 -12.04 0.81 -5.84
C SER A 27 -11.69 0.37 -7.27
N PRO A 28 -10.44 0.53 -7.77
CA PRO A 28 -10.09 0.18 -9.14
C PRO A 28 -9.56 -1.26 -9.27
N ILE A 29 -9.48 -2.04 -8.19
CA ILE A 29 -8.88 -3.37 -8.23
C ILE A 29 -9.82 -4.34 -8.97
N PRO A 30 -9.35 -5.04 -10.01
CA PRO A 30 -10.19 -5.90 -10.83
C PRO A 30 -10.48 -7.24 -10.14
N MET A 31 -11.71 -7.42 -9.65
CA MET A 31 -12.15 -8.67 -9.01
C MET A 31 -13.62 -9.03 -9.32
N PRO A 32 -13.97 -9.66 -10.45
CA PRO A 32 -13.32 -9.73 -11.78
C PRO A 32 -13.46 -8.42 -12.56
N ILE A 33 -14.46 -7.65 -12.15
CA ILE A 33 -14.84 -6.34 -12.67
C ILE A 33 -14.53 -5.37 -11.52
N PRO A 34 -13.81 -4.27 -11.77
CA PRO A 34 -13.52 -3.29 -10.74
C PRO A 34 -14.81 -2.60 -10.27
N PHE A 35 -14.83 -2.10 -9.03
CA PHE A 35 -15.97 -1.32 -8.54
C PHE A 35 -16.12 -0.01 -9.32
N SER A 36 -15.00 0.65 -9.60
CA SER A 36 -14.94 1.82 -10.47
C SER A 36 -14.00 1.54 -11.64
N ASP A 37 -14.57 1.33 -12.83
CA ASP A 37 -13.78 1.14 -14.05
C ASP A 37 -13.19 2.48 -14.52
N MET A 38 -11.87 2.61 -14.40
CA MET A 38 -11.13 3.83 -14.70
C MET A 38 -10.06 3.54 -15.74
N ASN A 39 -10.00 4.35 -16.81
CA ASN A 39 -8.95 4.23 -17.83
C ASN A 39 -7.53 4.44 -17.27
N LEU A 40 -7.39 5.25 -16.22
CA LEU A 40 -6.11 5.62 -15.59
C LEU A 40 -6.00 5.03 -14.18
N SER A 41 -6.46 3.80 -13.98
CA SER A 41 -6.52 3.17 -12.65
C SER A 41 -5.16 3.09 -11.95
N ILE A 42 -4.07 2.84 -12.68
CA ILE A 42 -2.74 2.72 -12.06
C ILE A 42 -2.22 4.08 -11.58
N LEU A 43 -2.44 5.15 -12.36
CA LEU A 43 -2.08 6.51 -11.95
C LEU A 43 -2.89 6.96 -10.74
N PHE A 44 -4.16 6.54 -10.67
CA PHE A 44 -5.01 6.78 -9.51
C PHE A 44 -4.45 6.10 -8.24
N LEU A 45 -3.99 4.85 -8.35
CA LEU A 45 -3.33 4.15 -7.23
C LEU A 45 -2.07 4.88 -6.78
N LEU A 46 -1.18 5.26 -7.72
CA LEU A 46 0.05 6.01 -7.41
C LEU A 46 -0.23 7.39 -6.80
N ALA A 47 -1.30 8.06 -7.23
CA ALA A 47 -1.66 9.36 -6.67
C ALA A 47 -2.14 9.23 -5.22
N LEU A 48 -2.93 8.20 -4.92
CA LEU A 48 -3.44 7.97 -3.58
C LEU A 48 -2.40 7.40 -2.62
N SER A 49 -1.45 6.56 -3.08
CA SER A 49 -0.30 6.14 -2.26
C SER A 49 0.48 7.36 -1.76
N SER A 50 0.74 8.33 -2.64
CA SER A 50 1.45 9.57 -2.26
C SER A 50 0.70 10.38 -1.21
N LEU A 51 -0.63 10.29 -1.17
CA LEU A 51 -1.45 11.01 -0.21
C LEU A 51 -1.41 10.39 1.19
N THR A 52 -1.13 9.08 1.30
CA THR A 52 -1.04 8.39 2.61
C THR A 52 0.09 8.94 3.47
N VAL A 53 1.16 9.45 2.85
CA VAL A 53 2.31 10.07 3.52
C VAL A 53 1.90 11.25 4.40
N TYR A 54 0.89 12.03 3.99
CA TYR A 54 0.40 13.15 4.79
C TYR A 54 -0.31 12.71 6.07
N SER A 55 -0.93 11.52 6.08
CA SER A 55 -1.55 10.99 7.30
C SER A 55 -0.50 10.64 8.35
N ILE A 56 0.66 10.12 7.93
CA ILE A 56 1.81 9.78 8.79
C ILE A 56 2.51 11.05 9.28
N LEU A 57 2.75 12.03 8.39
CA LEU A 57 3.34 13.31 8.79
C LEU A 57 2.43 14.05 9.78
N GLY A 58 1.13 14.08 9.49
CA GLY A 58 0.15 14.75 10.32
C GLY A 58 0.06 14.13 11.71
N SER A 59 0.11 12.80 11.83
CA SER A 59 0.06 12.13 13.12
C SER A 59 1.28 12.45 13.98
N GLY A 60 2.49 12.38 13.42
CA GLY A 60 3.74 12.72 14.11
C GLY A 60 3.89 14.20 14.47
N TRP A 61 3.33 15.11 13.66
CA TRP A 61 3.34 16.55 14.00
C TRP A 61 2.27 16.90 15.05
N SER A 62 1.11 16.23 15.01
CA SER A 62 -0.01 16.53 15.90
C SER A 62 0.23 16.16 17.36
N SER A 63 1.07 15.15 17.62
CA SER A 63 1.44 14.65 18.95
C SER A 63 2.34 15.60 19.73
N ASN A 64 3.11 16.47 19.06
CA ASN A 64 3.96 17.45 19.73
C ASN A 64 5.02 16.84 20.67
N SER A 65 5.44 15.59 20.42
CA SER A 65 6.66 15.00 20.99
C SER A 65 7.77 14.88 19.96
N LYS A 66 9.00 15.17 20.40
CA LYS A 66 10.17 15.15 19.51
C LYS A 66 10.44 13.77 18.92
N TYR A 67 10.20 12.71 19.68
CA TYR A 67 10.40 11.33 19.22
C TYR A 67 9.37 10.92 18.17
N ALA A 68 8.09 11.25 18.37
CA ALA A 68 7.05 10.96 17.38
C ALA A 68 7.27 11.71 16.06
N LEU A 69 7.71 12.98 16.14
CA LEU A 69 8.06 13.76 14.95
C LEU A 69 9.26 13.18 14.19
N ILE A 70 10.31 12.76 14.89
CA ILE A 70 11.48 12.11 14.27
C ILE A 70 11.09 10.78 13.61
N GLY A 71 10.26 9.98 14.27
CA GLY A 71 9.72 8.73 13.71
C GLY A 71 8.89 8.98 12.44
N ALA A 72 8.00 9.96 12.47
CA ALA A 72 7.21 10.33 11.30
C ALA A 72 8.07 10.86 10.14
N LEU A 73 9.10 11.68 10.40
CA LEU A 73 10.01 12.15 9.34
C LEU A 73 10.81 11.01 8.70
N ARG A 74 11.23 10.01 9.50
CA ARG A 74 11.88 8.79 8.97
C ARG A 74 10.92 8.00 8.08
N ALA A 75 9.69 7.82 8.53
CA ALA A 75 8.64 7.14 7.77
C ALA A 75 8.36 7.83 6.43
N VAL A 76 8.20 9.15 6.46
CA VAL A 76 7.95 9.97 5.27
C VAL A 76 9.12 9.88 4.28
N ALA A 77 10.36 9.95 4.77
CA ALA A 77 11.53 9.81 3.90
C ALA A 77 11.60 8.43 3.24
N GLN A 78 11.26 7.37 3.98
CA GLN A 78 11.21 6.00 3.48
C GLN A 78 10.13 5.86 2.41
N THR A 79 8.88 6.20 2.71
CA THR A 79 7.76 6.00 1.77
C THR A 79 7.97 6.75 0.45
N ILE A 80 8.40 8.01 0.50
CA ILE A 80 8.67 8.80 -0.72
C ILE A 80 9.80 8.17 -1.55
N SER A 81 10.86 7.67 -0.90
CA SER A 81 12.00 7.08 -1.62
C SER A 81 11.62 5.80 -2.39
N TYR A 82 10.78 4.95 -1.79
CA TYR A 82 10.34 3.71 -2.41
C TYR A 82 9.18 3.91 -3.39
N GLU A 83 8.38 4.95 -3.23
CA GLU A 83 7.30 5.30 -4.16
C GLU A 83 7.85 5.64 -5.57
N VAL A 84 9.00 6.34 -5.64
CA VAL A 84 9.65 6.61 -6.93
C VAL A 84 10.07 5.32 -7.63
N VAL A 85 10.61 4.35 -6.88
CA VAL A 85 11.00 3.04 -7.42
C VAL A 85 9.77 2.25 -7.87
N LEU A 86 8.70 2.26 -7.07
CA LEU A 86 7.41 1.63 -7.37
C LEU A 86 6.83 2.16 -8.69
N ALA A 87 6.80 3.49 -8.85
CA ALA A 87 6.30 4.15 -10.06
C ALA A 87 7.10 3.76 -11.32
N LEU A 88 8.43 3.69 -11.21
CA LEU A 88 9.30 3.27 -12.31
C LEU A 88 9.11 1.80 -12.70
N ILE A 89 8.94 0.90 -11.72
CA ILE A 89 8.68 -0.52 -11.99
C ILE A 89 7.31 -0.71 -12.66
N ILE A 90 6.27 -0.03 -12.15
CA ILE A 90 4.95 0.00 -12.77
C ILE A 90 5.04 0.50 -14.21
N LEU A 91 5.81 1.55 -14.47
CA LEU A 91 5.96 2.10 -15.82
C LEU A 91 6.51 1.04 -16.78
N CYS A 92 7.52 0.28 -16.38
CA CYS A 92 8.04 -0.84 -17.16
C CYS A 92 6.99 -1.93 -17.42
N ALA A 93 6.15 -2.25 -16.43
CA ALA A 93 5.05 -3.21 -16.59
C ALA A 93 3.96 -2.69 -17.55
N ILE A 94 3.65 -1.39 -17.50
CA ILE A 94 2.68 -0.74 -18.42
C ILE A 94 3.18 -0.79 -19.86
N LEU A 95 4.47 -0.60 -20.11
CA LEU A 95 5.03 -0.70 -21.46
C LEU A 95 4.80 -2.08 -22.10
N LEU A 96 4.72 -3.14 -21.29
CA LEU A 96 4.45 -4.50 -21.75
C LEU A 96 2.95 -4.82 -21.87
N SER A 97 2.10 -4.21 -21.04
CA SER A 97 0.64 -4.39 -21.14
C SER A 97 0.00 -3.49 -22.20
N GLY A 98 0.53 -2.29 -22.43
CA GLY A 98 0.09 -1.31 -23.43
C GLY A 98 -0.95 -0.28 -22.96
N ASN A 99 -1.56 -0.44 -21.78
CA ASN A 99 -2.55 0.50 -21.23
C ASN A 99 -2.38 0.73 -19.72
N PHE A 100 -2.96 1.82 -19.22
CA PHE A 100 -2.94 2.19 -17.79
C PHE A 100 -4.07 1.57 -16.96
N SER A 101 -4.96 0.78 -17.57
CA SER A 101 -6.05 0.11 -16.86
C SER A 101 -5.59 -1.21 -16.23
N LEU A 102 -5.98 -1.47 -14.98
CA LEU A 102 -5.63 -2.69 -14.25
C LEU A 102 -6.26 -3.93 -14.90
N GLN A 103 -7.45 -3.78 -15.50
CA GLN A 103 -8.13 -4.86 -16.22
C GLN A 103 -7.28 -5.38 -17.39
N ASN A 104 -6.50 -4.50 -18.04
CA ASN A 104 -5.67 -4.87 -19.17
C ASN A 104 -4.52 -5.82 -18.79
N PHE A 105 -4.06 -5.79 -17.53
CA PHE A 105 -3.05 -6.75 -17.06
C PHE A 105 -3.56 -8.19 -17.08
N ASN A 106 -4.82 -8.43 -16.73
CA ASN A 106 -5.41 -9.77 -16.80
C ASN A 106 -5.43 -10.31 -18.24
N VAL A 107 -5.71 -9.45 -19.23
CA VAL A 107 -5.71 -9.82 -20.66
C VAL A 107 -4.28 -10.06 -21.16
N SER A 108 -3.33 -9.18 -20.81
CA SER A 108 -1.94 -9.31 -21.26
C SER A 108 -1.24 -10.58 -20.73
N GLN A 109 -1.69 -11.09 -19.57
CA GLN A 109 -1.09 -12.24 -18.89
C GLN A 109 -1.79 -13.57 -19.19
N GLU A 110 -2.69 -13.63 -20.17
CA GLU A 110 -3.39 -14.88 -20.52
C GLU A 110 -2.44 -15.96 -21.04
N THR A 111 -1.38 -15.58 -21.76
CA THR A 111 -0.43 -16.53 -22.36
C THR A 111 0.69 -16.92 -21.39
N ILE A 112 1.30 -15.94 -20.76
CA ILE A 112 2.45 -16.09 -19.85
C ILE A 112 2.31 -15.04 -18.74
N TRP A 113 2.57 -15.43 -17.49
CA TRP A 113 2.62 -14.49 -16.38
C TRP A 113 3.74 -13.47 -16.55
N LEU A 114 3.46 -12.21 -16.20
CA LEU A 114 4.40 -11.09 -16.34
C LEU A 114 5.64 -11.24 -15.45
N ILE A 115 5.58 -12.09 -14.41
CA ILE A 115 6.74 -12.43 -13.59
C ILE A 115 7.86 -13.12 -14.36
N ILE A 116 7.57 -13.86 -15.43
CA ILE A 116 8.57 -14.61 -16.20
C ILE A 116 9.46 -13.68 -17.03
N PRO A 117 8.93 -12.80 -17.89
CA PRO A 117 9.76 -11.87 -18.65
C PRO A 117 10.41 -10.79 -17.78
N ILE A 118 9.77 -10.39 -16.68
CA ILE A 118 10.22 -9.28 -15.83
C ILE A 118 10.62 -9.72 -14.41
N TRP A 119 11.20 -10.91 -14.26
CA TRP A 119 11.53 -11.44 -12.93
C TRP A 119 12.42 -10.53 -12.06
N PRO A 120 13.42 -9.76 -12.57
CA PRO A 120 14.23 -8.90 -11.72
C PRO A 120 13.44 -7.72 -11.18
N LEU A 121 12.56 -7.13 -11.99
CA LEU A 121 11.72 -6.03 -11.53
C LEU A 121 10.61 -6.53 -10.60
N ALA A 122 10.13 -7.77 -10.76
CA ALA A 122 9.21 -8.38 -9.79
C ALA A 122 9.86 -8.58 -8.41
N MET A 123 11.14 -8.95 -8.35
CA MET A 123 11.88 -9.04 -7.09
C MET A 123 12.11 -7.66 -6.46
N MET A 124 12.51 -6.65 -7.26
CA MET A 124 12.64 -5.28 -6.76
C MET A 124 11.30 -4.71 -6.30
N TRP A 125 10.20 -5.02 -7.02
CA TRP A 125 8.84 -4.64 -6.65
C TRP A 125 8.48 -5.15 -5.27
N TYR A 126 8.70 -6.45 -5.04
CA TYR A 126 8.37 -7.08 -3.77
C TYR A 126 9.10 -6.41 -2.59
N ILE A 127 10.40 -6.15 -2.75
CA ILE A 127 11.20 -5.43 -1.75
C ILE A 127 10.68 -3.99 -1.55
N SER A 128 10.31 -3.28 -2.63
CA SER A 128 9.77 -1.92 -2.51
C SER A 128 8.42 -1.88 -1.79
N THR A 129 7.54 -2.86 -2.03
CA THR A 129 6.24 -2.95 -1.34
C THR A 129 6.37 -3.29 0.15
N LEU A 130 7.37 -4.09 0.53
CA LEU A 130 7.71 -4.34 1.93
C LEU A 130 8.16 -3.05 2.62
N ALA A 131 9.02 -2.26 1.95
CA ALA A 131 9.50 -1.01 2.48
C ALA A 131 8.41 0.07 2.55
N GLU A 132 7.49 0.15 1.58
CA GLU A 132 6.38 1.10 1.60
C GLU A 132 5.38 0.83 2.73
N THR A 133 5.15 -0.45 3.04
CA THR A 133 4.27 -0.86 4.15
C THR A 133 4.97 -0.85 5.52
N ASN A 134 6.20 -0.35 5.60
CA ASN A 134 7.03 -0.29 6.82
C ASN A 134 7.18 -1.65 7.54
N ARG A 135 7.15 -2.76 6.80
CA ARG A 135 7.28 -4.09 7.38
C ARG A 135 8.74 -4.54 7.49
N THR A 136 8.99 -5.45 8.41
CA THR A 136 10.32 -6.04 8.64
C THR A 136 10.87 -6.59 7.31
N PRO A 137 12.13 -6.31 6.96
CA PRO A 137 13.21 -5.68 7.74
C PRO A 137 13.26 -4.13 7.70
N PHE A 138 12.33 -3.46 7.02
CA PHE A 138 12.31 -2.01 6.84
C PHE A 138 11.41 -1.27 7.85
N ASP A 139 11.20 -1.84 9.02
CA ASP A 139 10.43 -1.23 10.11
C ASP A 139 11.28 -0.23 10.91
N LEU A 140 11.77 0.80 10.22
CA LEU A 140 12.54 1.90 10.83
C LEU A 140 11.63 2.91 11.54
N THR A 141 10.32 2.80 11.34
CA THR A 141 9.31 3.77 11.75
C THR A 141 8.68 3.41 13.08
N GLU A 142 8.51 2.11 13.35
CA GLU A 142 7.98 1.62 14.62
C GLU A 142 9.08 1.12 15.55
N GLY A 143 10.29 0.89 15.02
CA GLY A 143 11.52 0.47 15.71
C GLY A 143 11.48 0.64 17.23
N GLU A 144 10.96 -0.38 17.91
CA GLU A 144 10.67 -0.33 19.35
C GLU A 144 11.94 -0.09 20.17
N SER A 145 13.08 -0.54 19.65
CA SER A 145 14.42 -0.36 20.22
C SER A 145 14.91 1.09 20.22
N GLU A 146 14.44 1.92 19.28
CA GLU A 146 14.91 3.30 19.10
C GLU A 146 13.87 4.34 19.49
N LEU A 147 12.58 4.05 19.24
CA LEU A 147 11.50 5.03 19.32
C LEU A 147 10.30 4.58 20.17
N VAL A 148 10.37 3.43 20.85
CA VAL A 148 9.36 2.95 21.82
C VAL A 148 7.91 3.02 21.25
N SER A 149 7.73 2.72 19.96
CA SER A 149 6.50 2.81 19.12
C SER A 149 6.30 4.04 18.19
N GLY A 150 7.35 4.84 17.94
CA GLY A 150 7.40 5.73 16.77
C GLY A 150 6.39 6.89 16.77
N PHE A 151 5.62 7.02 15.68
CA PHE A 151 4.63 8.11 15.51
C PHE A 151 3.27 7.84 16.19
N ASN A 152 3.04 6.61 16.66
CA ASN A 152 1.78 6.17 17.26
C ASN A 152 1.75 6.25 18.79
N VAL A 153 2.87 6.60 19.43
CA VAL A 153 3.10 6.55 20.90
C VAL A 153 2.01 7.24 21.72
N GLU A 154 1.44 8.33 21.19
CA GLU A 154 0.48 9.18 21.93
C GLU A 154 -0.99 8.86 21.65
N TYR A 155 -1.27 7.96 20.70
CA TYR A 155 -2.63 7.62 20.35
C TYR A 155 -3.24 6.63 21.34
N ALA A 156 -4.43 6.98 21.85
CA ALA A 156 -5.24 6.05 22.64
C ALA A 156 -5.81 4.92 21.77
N SER A 157 -6.33 3.87 22.41
CA SER A 157 -6.75 2.61 21.77
C SER A 157 -7.63 2.74 20.52
N GLY A 158 -8.58 3.68 20.47
CA GLY A 158 -9.46 3.87 19.30
C GLY A 158 -8.71 4.36 18.06
N PRO A 159 -8.17 5.59 18.06
CA PRO A 159 -7.32 6.11 16.97
C PRO A 159 -6.13 5.20 16.60
N PHE A 160 -5.54 4.53 17.58
CA PHE A 160 -4.48 3.57 17.37
C PHE A 160 -4.95 2.36 16.54
N ALA A 161 -6.13 1.82 16.84
CA ALA A 161 -6.71 0.73 16.06
C ALA A 161 -6.97 1.13 14.60
N LEU A 162 -7.29 2.41 14.33
CA LEU A 162 -7.48 2.90 12.96
C LEU A 162 -6.18 2.89 12.15
N PHE A 163 -5.03 3.22 12.76
CA PHE A 163 -3.74 3.15 12.07
C PHE A 163 -3.36 1.72 11.71
N PHE A 164 -3.48 0.77 12.64
CA PHE A 164 -3.20 -0.63 12.32
C PHE A 164 -4.15 -1.17 11.27
N LEU A 165 -5.44 -0.85 11.35
CA LEU A 165 -6.39 -1.32 10.34
C LEU A 165 -6.06 -0.73 8.96
N ALA A 166 -5.63 0.53 8.88
CA ALA A 166 -5.17 1.14 7.64
C ALA A 166 -3.87 0.50 7.12
N GLU A 167 -2.90 0.21 7.99
CA GLU A 167 -1.65 -0.44 7.62
C GLU A 167 -1.88 -1.86 7.09
N TYR A 168 -2.68 -2.68 7.78
CA TYR A 168 -3.05 -4.01 7.32
C TYR A 168 -3.88 -3.98 6.03
N ALA A 169 -4.76 -3.00 5.86
CA ALA A 169 -5.48 -2.79 4.62
C ALA A 169 -4.52 -2.47 3.46
N ASN A 170 -3.49 -1.65 3.70
CA ASN A 170 -2.45 -1.35 2.71
C ASN A 170 -1.56 -2.56 2.39
N ILE A 171 -1.23 -3.41 3.37
CA ILE A 171 -0.48 -4.65 3.14
C ILE A 171 -1.26 -5.60 2.24
N LEU A 172 -2.54 -5.81 2.53
CA LEU A 172 -3.40 -6.65 1.69
C LEU A 172 -3.53 -6.04 0.28
N LEU A 173 -3.70 -4.71 0.20
CA LEU A 173 -3.84 -4.01 -1.06
C LEU A 173 -2.58 -4.14 -1.93
N MET A 174 -1.39 -3.88 -1.40
CA MET A 174 -0.14 -4.01 -2.16
C MET A 174 0.10 -5.44 -2.65
N ASN A 175 -0.30 -6.44 -1.87
CA ASN A 175 -0.25 -7.85 -2.27
C ASN A 175 -1.28 -8.20 -3.36
N THR A 176 -2.46 -7.58 -3.34
CA THR A 176 -3.42 -7.74 -4.45
C THR A 176 -2.91 -7.06 -5.72
N ILE A 177 -2.31 -5.87 -5.64
CA ILE A 177 -1.71 -5.18 -6.79
C ILE A 177 -0.56 -6.00 -7.37
N SER A 178 0.34 -6.53 -6.55
CA SER A 178 1.45 -7.38 -7.02
C SER A 178 0.93 -8.65 -7.71
N SER A 179 -0.14 -9.26 -7.18
CA SER A 179 -0.80 -10.38 -7.85
C SER A 179 -1.41 -9.97 -9.20
N VAL A 180 -2.04 -8.80 -9.32
CA VAL A 180 -2.61 -8.33 -10.60
C VAL A 180 -1.50 -8.03 -11.62
N VAL A 181 -0.43 -7.35 -11.21
CA VAL A 181 0.64 -6.88 -12.12
C VAL A 181 1.56 -8.02 -12.58
N PHE A 182 1.86 -9.01 -11.73
CA PHE A 182 2.84 -10.05 -12.06
C PHE A 182 2.26 -11.47 -12.17
N LEU A 183 1.19 -11.78 -11.43
CA LEU A 183 0.64 -13.13 -11.26
C LEU A 183 -0.87 -13.15 -11.57
N GLY A 184 -1.27 -12.54 -12.68
CA GLY A 184 -2.66 -12.36 -13.09
C GLY A 184 -3.48 -13.65 -13.10
N SER A 185 -4.79 -13.51 -12.94
CA SER A 185 -5.75 -14.62 -13.05
C SER A 185 -6.18 -14.76 -14.50
N SER A 186 -6.20 -15.99 -15.03
CA SER A 186 -6.74 -16.23 -16.36
C SER A 186 -8.26 -15.99 -16.37
N THR A 187 -8.71 -15.12 -17.26
CA THR A 187 -10.12 -14.78 -17.51
C THR A 187 -10.91 -15.94 -18.15
N LEU A 188 -10.19 -16.89 -18.75
CA LEU A 188 -10.72 -17.97 -19.60
C LEU A 188 -11.53 -19.04 -18.86
N ILE A 189 -11.32 -19.24 -17.56
CA ILE A 189 -11.77 -20.48 -16.88
C ILE A 189 -13.14 -20.35 -16.21
N LEU A 190 -13.51 -19.17 -15.69
CA LEU A 190 -14.86 -18.75 -15.27
C LEU A 190 -14.70 -17.40 -14.58
N LEU A 191 -15.61 -16.46 -14.80
CA LEU A 191 -15.51 -15.13 -14.18
C LEU A 191 -15.46 -15.21 -12.63
N SER A 192 -16.21 -16.12 -11.99
CA SER A 192 -16.19 -16.27 -10.53
C SER A 192 -14.94 -16.97 -9.97
N PHE A 193 -14.21 -17.77 -10.78
CA PHE A 193 -12.94 -18.35 -10.34
C PHE A 193 -11.77 -17.36 -10.42
N THR A 194 -11.91 -16.28 -11.19
CA THR A 194 -10.87 -15.23 -11.25
C THR A 194 -10.67 -14.57 -9.89
N THR A 195 -11.74 -14.27 -9.16
CA THR A 195 -11.63 -13.64 -7.83
C THR A 195 -11.01 -14.57 -6.81
N THR A 196 -11.41 -15.85 -6.82
CA THR A 196 -10.88 -16.82 -5.87
C THR A 196 -9.40 -17.10 -6.15
N THR A 197 -8.98 -17.20 -7.41
CA THR A 197 -7.57 -17.39 -7.77
C THR A 197 -6.71 -16.17 -7.49
N LEU A 198 -7.22 -14.96 -7.73
CA LEU A 198 -6.51 -13.73 -7.37
C LEU A 198 -6.36 -13.61 -5.85
N MET A 199 -7.41 -13.90 -5.09
CA MET A 199 -7.37 -13.85 -3.63
C MET A 199 -6.47 -14.94 -3.04
N THR A 200 -6.47 -16.16 -3.57
CA THR A 200 -5.54 -17.19 -3.08
C THR A 200 -4.09 -16.80 -3.34
N LYS A 201 -3.76 -16.23 -4.52
CA LYS A 201 -2.42 -15.72 -4.80
C LYS A 201 -2.02 -14.55 -3.90
N ALA A 202 -2.92 -13.58 -3.71
CA ALA A 202 -2.68 -12.44 -2.82
C ALA A 202 -2.47 -12.89 -1.36
N THR A 203 -3.27 -13.85 -0.88
CA THR A 203 -3.08 -14.42 0.47
C THR A 203 -1.76 -15.17 0.60
N LEU A 204 -1.36 -15.94 -0.41
CA LEU A 204 -0.05 -16.61 -0.42
C LEU A 204 1.12 -15.61 -0.37
N LEU A 205 1.03 -14.50 -1.12
CA LEU A 205 2.03 -13.43 -1.03
C LEU A 205 2.03 -12.76 0.35
N SER A 206 0.85 -12.52 0.92
CA SER A 206 0.74 -11.92 2.26
C SER A 206 1.28 -12.81 3.37
N LEU A 207 1.26 -14.14 3.21
CA LEU A 207 1.89 -15.06 4.17
C LEU A 207 3.41 -14.95 4.18
N ILE A 208 4.02 -14.40 3.13
CA ILE A 208 5.47 -14.15 3.07
C ILE A 208 5.81 -12.77 3.69
N PHE A 209 4.83 -11.87 3.78
CA PHE A 209 4.94 -10.55 4.43
C PHE A 209 4.88 -10.61 5.97
N LEU A 210 4.37 -11.72 6.53
CA LEU A 210 4.19 -11.96 7.98
C LEU A 210 5.31 -12.83 8.53
#